data_AF-K9ZFK9-F1
#
_entry.id   AF-K9ZFK9-F1
#
_cell.length_a   1.000
_cell.length_b   1.000
_cell.length_c   1.000
_cell.angle_alpha   90.00
_cell.angle_beta   90.00
_cell.angle_gamma   90.00
#
_symmetry.space_group_name_H-M   'P 1'
#
loop_
_entity.id
_entity.type
_entity.pdbx_description
1 polymer ?
#
loop_
_entity_poly.entity_id
_entity_poly.type
_entity_poly.pdbx_seq_one_letter_code
_entity_poly.pdbx_strand_id
1 'polypeptide(L)'
;MSDRPLRLLLIDPDPIFRLGLRVALETISHLQIVADVSTDTAALQVLAEITATDASLVNFIVLELGNGISPKSQQIGLQFCRQLKALYPHIPILLLSSISTSELLLAAKNTGINGYCHKGISISELVPIIQEIVNDGYYWLEKTKIINSSSPHLPFARLRNNVRLSGISHINTTLTAVTAQLKIPGLPILDQAILAGHRRELLAARWLVNNLLSAPQERQPIQAPQPSPIPFLSSAISKPESQQMQTFVPPLLSSKALQSTLFASCIHKLQFSLQNITDTPLEIDIFREDKKRELLYLILQKVSQQLDELNNSQIKIKQFPDLKNKILNNLWQSAVTDFYGKYSQIRVGDTNIEIVSFLLNNAAGVETEILNKIPLVEELFSYLLWQTDLYVDNTSYTAGSEPANSQASIILENLLIQIANGVVQPLLNFLADVETIKQNFYDRQLISTREIERFRNNLSWKYRLNNYVNEPQAIFESRYELFIFAPRGIAKISTYAPRNQELEKLSGIPLVMTLLLEFRDAITPRIQSLVSFAGSGIVFVLTKIVGRGLGLIGRGILQGVGSVSLTEKGIKRNSEKQNNNSKF
;
A
#
# COMPACT_ATOMS: atom_id res chain seq x y z
N MET A 1 27.73 -36.08 -23.97
CA MET A 1 27.10 -35.50 -22.77
C MET A 1 25.65 -35.95 -22.81
N SER A 2 25.17 -36.59 -21.76
CA SER A 2 23.97 -37.44 -21.79
C SER A 2 22.71 -36.67 -22.23
N ASP A 3 22.05 -37.15 -23.29
CA ASP A 3 20.76 -36.67 -23.86
C ASP A 3 19.55 -36.80 -22.89
N ARG A 4 19.76 -36.80 -21.58
CA ARG A 4 18.69 -36.96 -20.59
C ARG A 4 18.27 -35.59 -20.04
N PRO A 5 16.97 -35.26 -20.04
CA PRO A 5 16.49 -34.00 -19.51
C PRO A 5 16.82 -33.89 -18.01
N LEU A 6 17.24 -32.69 -17.59
CA LEU A 6 17.39 -32.36 -16.18
C LEU A 6 16.01 -32.32 -15.55
N ARG A 7 15.82 -33.02 -14.43
CA ARG A 7 14.55 -33.25 -13.77
C ARG A 7 14.50 -32.53 -12.44
N LEU A 8 13.73 -31.45 -12.40
CA LEU A 8 13.71 -30.48 -11.32
C LEU A 8 12.51 -30.68 -10.39
N LEU A 9 12.74 -30.49 -9.10
CA LEU A 9 11.70 -30.28 -8.09
C LEU A 9 11.68 -28.79 -7.70
N LEU A 10 10.50 -28.16 -7.78
CA LEU A 10 10.30 -26.78 -7.36
C LEU A 10 9.63 -26.73 -5.99
N ILE A 11 10.24 -26.04 -5.02
CA ILE A 11 9.72 -25.90 -3.66
C ILE A 11 9.60 -24.42 -3.33
N ASP A 12 8.36 -23.91 -3.29
CA ASP A 12 8.10 -22.50 -3.02
C ASP A 12 6.67 -22.34 -2.49
N PRO A 13 6.38 -21.58 -1.42
CA PRO A 13 5.01 -21.38 -0.95
C PRO A 13 4.12 -20.58 -1.92
N ASP A 14 4.68 -19.74 -2.79
CA ASP A 14 3.93 -18.86 -3.70
C ASP A 14 3.44 -19.62 -4.97
N PRO A 15 2.13 -19.85 -5.13
CA PRO A 15 1.59 -20.59 -6.27
C PRO A 15 1.76 -19.85 -7.61
N ILE A 16 1.79 -18.52 -7.60
CA ILE A 16 1.96 -17.73 -8.82
C ILE A 16 3.41 -17.83 -9.28
N PHE A 17 4.36 -17.73 -8.36
CA PHE A 17 5.78 -17.88 -8.67
C PHE A 17 6.11 -19.29 -9.18
N ARG A 18 5.59 -20.36 -8.53
CA ARG A 18 5.77 -21.74 -9.02
C ARG A 18 5.22 -21.93 -10.43
N LEU A 19 4.02 -21.43 -10.70
CA LEU A 19 3.40 -21.52 -12.02
C LEU A 19 4.22 -20.79 -13.09
N GLY A 20 4.64 -19.55 -12.80
CA GLY A 20 5.46 -18.76 -13.73
C GLY A 20 6.82 -19.39 -14.00
N LEU A 21 7.49 -19.90 -12.96
CA LEU A 21 8.78 -20.57 -13.08
C LEU A 21 8.67 -21.89 -13.84
N ARG A 22 7.62 -22.69 -13.57
CA ARG A 22 7.32 -23.92 -14.32
C ARG A 22 7.16 -23.60 -15.81
N VAL A 23 6.24 -22.70 -16.15
CA VAL A 23 5.96 -22.33 -17.55
C VAL A 23 7.22 -21.84 -18.26
N ALA A 24 8.03 -21.04 -17.58
CA ALA A 24 9.27 -20.54 -18.14
C ALA A 24 10.33 -21.65 -18.37
N LEU A 25 10.53 -22.54 -17.40
CA LEU A 25 11.55 -23.59 -17.50
C LEU A 25 11.13 -24.73 -18.44
N GLU A 26 9.84 -25.06 -18.53
CA GLU A 26 9.33 -26.09 -19.44
C GLU A 26 9.40 -25.70 -20.92
N THR A 27 9.60 -24.41 -21.24
CA THR A 27 9.88 -23.98 -22.62
C THR A 27 11.27 -24.43 -23.12
N ILE A 28 12.11 -24.95 -22.21
CA ILE A 28 13.50 -25.32 -22.47
C ILE A 28 13.58 -26.84 -22.58
N SER A 29 13.90 -27.34 -23.78
CA SER A 29 13.81 -28.75 -24.16
C SER A 29 14.63 -29.74 -23.32
N HIS A 30 15.63 -29.28 -22.57
CA HIS A 30 16.49 -30.12 -21.73
C HIS A 30 16.19 -29.99 -20.23
N LEU A 31 15.15 -29.23 -19.84
CA LEU A 31 14.68 -29.10 -18.46
C LEU A 31 13.25 -29.67 -18.36
N GLN A 32 12.98 -30.40 -17.29
CA GLN A 32 11.68 -31.00 -17.02
C GLN A 32 11.33 -30.80 -15.54
N ILE A 33 10.16 -30.24 -15.25
CA ILE A 33 9.66 -30.13 -13.87
C ILE A 33 8.93 -31.43 -13.53
N VAL A 34 9.44 -32.19 -12.56
CA VAL A 34 8.85 -33.47 -12.14
C VAL A 34 7.74 -33.27 -11.12
N ALA A 35 7.91 -32.29 -10.24
CA ALA A 35 6.90 -31.86 -9.29
C ALA A 35 7.15 -30.41 -8.87
N ASP A 36 6.08 -29.75 -8.42
CA ASP A 36 6.15 -28.48 -7.70
C ASP A 36 5.31 -28.61 -6.43
N VAL A 37 5.82 -28.10 -5.30
CA VAL A 37 5.18 -28.26 -4.00
C VAL A 37 5.26 -26.96 -3.21
N SER A 38 4.24 -26.74 -2.36
CA SER A 38 4.10 -25.52 -1.58
C SER A 38 4.71 -25.57 -0.18
N THR A 39 5.08 -26.76 0.31
CA THR A 39 5.56 -26.96 1.69
C THR A 39 6.72 -27.94 1.77
N ASP A 40 7.55 -27.75 2.80
CA ASP A 40 8.68 -28.62 3.15
C ASP A 40 8.24 -30.08 3.36
N THR A 41 7.07 -30.29 3.99
CA THR A 41 6.52 -31.62 4.24
C THR A 41 6.12 -32.32 2.95
N ALA A 42 5.47 -31.59 2.02
CA ALA A 42 5.08 -32.13 0.72
C ALA A 42 6.32 -32.45 -0.12
N ALA A 43 7.38 -31.63 -0.04
CA ALA A 43 8.64 -31.88 -0.71
C ALA A 43 9.29 -33.20 -0.27
N LEU A 44 9.35 -33.46 1.04
CA LEU A 44 9.91 -34.71 1.57
C LEU A 44 9.06 -35.92 1.18
N GLN A 45 7.73 -35.79 1.18
CA GLN A 45 6.84 -36.87 0.75
C GLN A 45 7.06 -37.21 -0.72
N VAL A 46 7.09 -36.21 -1.59
CA VAL A 46 7.35 -36.39 -3.03
C VAL A 46 8.73 -36.99 -3.26
N LEU A 47 9.77 -36.51 -2.57
CA LEU A 47 11.11 -37.07 -2.68
C LEU A 47 11.16 -38.53 -2.20
N ALA A 48 10.46 -38.90 -1.13
CA ALA A 48 10.39 -40.26 -0.65
C ALA A 48 9.66 -41.20 -1.64
N GLU A 49 8.52 -40.77 -2.19
CA GLU A 49 7.76 -41.52 -3.20
C GLU A 49 8.57 -41.73 -4.49
N ILE A 50 9.26 -40.68 -4.94
CA ILE A 50 10.09 -40.72 -6.14
C ILE A 50 11.31 -41.62 -5.93
N THR A 51 12.01 -41.49 -4.81
CA THR A 51 13.20 -42.31 -4.51
C THR A 51 12.89 -43.78 -4.28
N ALA A 52 11.68 -44.10 -3.80
CA ALA A 52 11.20 -45.49 -3.71
C ALA A 52 10.95 -46.13 -5.08
N THR A 53 10.68 -45.31 -6.11
CA THR A 53 10.38 -45.78 -7.48
C THR A 53 11.65 -45.82 -8.34
N ASP A 54 12.38 -44.71 -8.41
CA ASP A 54 13.68 -44.58 -9.08
C ASP A 54 14.40 -43.31 -8.58
N ALA A 55 15.52 -43.49 -7.90
CA ALA A 55 16.31 -42.41 -7.32
C ALA A 55 16.86 -41.41 -8.34
N SER A 56 16.86 -41.73 -9.64
CA SER A 56 17.33 -40.83 -10.70
C SER A 56 16.29 -39.81 -11.16
N LEU A 57 15.03 -39.93 -10.73
CA LEU A 57 13.89 -39.17 -11.24
C LEU A 57 13.90 -37.69 -10.84
N VAL A 58 14.56 -37.29 -9.75
CA VAL A 58 14.82 -35.89 -9.41
C VAL A 58 16.33 -35.73 -9.25
N ASN A 59 16.91 -34.83 -10.04
CA ASN A 59 18.36 -34.59 -10.04
C ASN A 59 18.74 -33.12 -9.83
N PHE A 60 17.75 -32.26 -9.54
CA PHE A 60 17.99 -30.87 -9.16
C PHE A 60 16.82 -30.32 -8.33
N ILE A 61 17.11 -29.51 -7.31
CA ILE A 61 16.08 -28.85 -6.49
C ILE A 61 16.23 -27.33 -6.58
N VAL A 62 15.12 -26.64 -6.85
CA VAL A 62 15.01 -25.19 -6.70
C VAL A 62 14.15 -24.92 -5.48
N LEU A 63 14.70 -24.18 -4.51
CA LEU A 63 14.09 -23.99 -3.18
C LEU A 63 14.00 -22.51 -2.80
N GLU A 64 12.83 -22.08 -2.34
CA GLU A 64 12.66 -20.85 -1.58
C GLU A 64 13.04 -21.09 -0.11
N LEU A 65 14.00 -20.29 0.39
CA LEU A 65 14.52 -20.38 1.76
C LEU A 65 13.53 -19.80 2.81
N GLY A 66 12.63 -18.90 2.41
CA GLY A 66 11.58 -18.35 3.26
C GLY A 66 11.12 -16.96 2.84
N ASN A 67 9.93 -16.57 3.28
CA ASN A 67 9.27 -15.31 2.88
C ASN A 67 9.84 -14.03 3.55
N GLY A 68 10.88 -14.11 4.38
CA GLY A 68 11.54 -12.95 5.00
C GLY A 68 10.71 -12.21 6.06
N ILE A 69 9.51 -12.69 6.40
CA ILE A 69 8.53 -12.00 7.26
C ILE A 69 8.87 -12.16 8.76
N SER A 70 9.62 -13.19 9.15
CA SER A 70 10.02 -13.40 10.56
C SER A 70 11.36 -14.13 10.72
N PRO A 71 12.10 -13.91 11.82
CA PRO A 71 13.31 -14.69 12.15
C PRO A 71 13.02 -16.19 12.32
N LYS A 72 11.81 -16.54 12.75
CA LYS A 72 11.38 -17.93 12.95
C LYS A 72 11.23 -18.67 11.61
N SER A 73 10.68 -18.04 10.57
CA SER A 73 10.56 -18.67 9.25
C SER A 73 11.91 -18.87 8.56
N GLN A 74 12.86 -17.97 8.79
CA GLN A 74 14.24 -18.09 8.28
C GLN A 74 14.99 -19.27 8.92
N GLN A 75 14.81 -19.50 10.23
CA GLN A 75 15.39 -20.66 10.92
C GLN A 75 14.80 -21.99 10.43
N ILE A 76 13.49 -22.03 10.17
CA ILE A 76 12.80 -23.22 9.64
C ILE A 76 13.35 -23.59 8.25
N GLY A 77 13.50 -22.61 7.34
CA GLY A 77 14.06 -22.87 6.01
C GLY A 77 15.53 -23.36 6.03
N LEU A 78 16.35 -22.84 6.95
CA LEU A 78 17.71 -23.34 7.16
C LEU A 78 17.74 -24.77 7.73
N GLN A 79 16.82 -25.10 8.66
CA GLN A 79 16.68 -26.47 9.16
C GLN A 79 16.27 -27.43 8.04
N PHE A 80 15.38 -26.99 7.16
CA PHE A 80 14.95 -27.77 6.01
C PHE A 80 16.09 -28.01 5.01
N CYS A 81 16.92 -26.99 4.73
CA CYS A 81 18.12 -27.16 3.90
C CYS A 81 19.07 -28.24 4.46
N ARG A 82 19.29 -28.25 5.78
CA ARG A 82 20.12 -29.29 6.45
C ARG A 82 19.50 -30.67 6.31
N GLN A 83 18.18 -30.77 6.47
CA GLN A 83 17.46 -32.03 6.34
C GLN A 83 17.55 -32.58 4.91
N LEU A 84 17.36 -31.74 3.89
CA LEU A 84 17.50 -32.15 2.49
C LEU A 84 18.92 -32.62 2.18
N LYS A 85 19.95 -31.90 2.64
CA LYS A 85 21.35 -32.30 2.40
C LYS A 85 21.77 -33.55 3.18
N ALA A 86 21.17 -33.81 4.34
CA ALA A 86 21.41 -35.04 5.09
C ALA A 86 20.76 -36.27 4.42
N LEU A 87 19.53 -36.13 3.92
CA LEU A 87 18.78 -37.24 3.31
C LEU A 87 19.14 -37.48 1.84
N TYR A 88 19.45 -36.41 1.10
CA TYR A 88 19.70 -36.43 -0.34
C TYR A 88 21.00 -35.69 -0.70
N PRO A 89 22.17 -36.16 -0.23
CA PRO A 89 23.44 -35.44 -0.38
C PRO A 89 23.87 -35.26 -1.85
N HIS A 90 23.42 -36.15 -2.74
CA HIS A 90 23.81 -36.17 -4.15
C HIS A 90 22.97 -35.23 -5.03
N ILE A 91 21.87 -34.65 -4.53
CA ILE A 91 21.03 -33.75 -5.32
C ILE A 91 21.53 -32.31 -5.15
N PRO A 92 21.89 -31.62 -6.25
CA PRO A 92 22.22 -30.21 -6.20
C PRO A 92 21.00 -29.36 -5.82
N ILE A 93 21.22 -28.36 -4.96
CA ILE A 93 20.17 -27.45 -4.50
C ILE A 93 20.56 -26.02 -4.84
N LEU A 94 19.68 -25.33 -5.58
CA LEU A 94 19.75 -23.91 -5.86
C LEU A 94 18.68 -23.17 -5.03
N LEU A 95 19.13 -22.23 -4.21
CA LEU A 95 18.22 -21.32 -3.54
C LEU A 95 17.80 -20.22 -4.51
N LEU A 96 16.49 -20.04 -4.67
CA LEU A 96 15.91 -18.93 -5.44
C LEU A 96 15.01 -18.14 -4.48
N SER A 97 15.59 -17.13 -3.82
CA SER A 97 14.95 -16.44 -2.70
C SER A 97 15.03 -14.92 -2.81
N SER A 98 14.05 -14.22 -2.25
CA SER A 98 14.10 -12.76 -2.07
C SER A 98 14.96 -12.33 -0.88
N ILE A 99 15.37 -13.27 -0.01
CA ILE A 99 16.27 -13.01 1.12
C ILE A 99 17.67 -12.70 0.59
N SER A 100 18.25 -11.57 1.04
CA SER A 100 19.59 -11.11 0.66
C SER A 100 20.51 -10.87 1.87
N THR A 101 20.11 -11.27 3.07
CA THR A 101 20.92 -11.07 4.29
C THR A 101 22.15 -11.97 4.28
N SER A 102 23.33 -11.35 4.33
CA SER A 102 24.63 -12.04 4.21
C SER A 102 24.78 -13.19 5.22
N GLU A 103 24.35 -13.00 6.48
CA GLU A 103 24.45 -14.02 7.54
C GLU A 103 23.64 -15.30 7.24
N LEU A 104 22.43 -15.18 6.70
CA LEU A 104 21.59 -16.33 6.36
C LEU A 104 22.09 -17.05 5.11
N LEU A 105 22.56 -16.31 4.11
CA LEU A 105 23.14 -16.89 2.90
C LEU A 105 24.46 -17.62 3.21
N LEU A 106 25.29 -17.06 4.09
CA LEU A 106 26.47 -17.73 4.64
C LEU A 106 26.09 -19.00 5.41
N ALA A 107 25.08 -18.93 6.28
CA ALA A 107 24.59 -20.10 7.01
C ALA A 107 24.07 -21.19 6.05
N ALA A 108 23.33 -20.82 5.01
CA ALA A 108 22.83 -21.75 3.99
C ALA A 108 23.98 -22.35 3.16
N LYS A 109 24.95 -21.55 2.74
CA LYS A 109 26.16 -22.01 2.04
C LYS A 109 26.92 -23.05 2.86
N ASN A 110 27.07 -22.81 4.16
CA ASN A 110 27.73 -23.74 5.08
C ASN A 110 26.98 -25.07 5.28
N THR A 111 25.71 -25.18 4.86
CA THR A 111 24.97 -26.46 4.86
C THR A 111 25.21 -27.32 3.62
N GLY A 112 26.02 -26.85 2.67
CA GLY A 112 26.35 -27.59 1.45
C GLY A 112 25.42 -27.31 0.26
N ILE A 113 24.64 -26.23 0.32
CA ILE A 113 23.83 -25.74 -0.80
C ILE A 113 24.74 -25.30 -1.96
N ASN A 114 24.35 -25.65 -3.19
CA ASN A 114 25.21 -25.51 -4.36
C ASN A 114 25.18 -24.11 -4.96
N GLY A 115 24.06 -23.39 -4.84
CA GLY A 115 24.02 -22.00 -5.28
C GLY A 115 22.88 -21.19 -4.71
N TYR A 116 22.96 -19.90 -4.98
CA TYR A 116 21.94 -18.91 -4.64
C TYR A 116 21.71 -17.94 -5.81
N CYS A 117 20.45 -17.66 -6.07
CA CYS A 117 19.97 -16.62 -6.97
C CYS A 117 18.90 -15.77 -6.27
N HIS A 118 18.92 -14.47 -6.54
CA HIS A 118 17.86 -13.60 -6.09
C HIS A 118 16.58 -13.85 -6.90
N LYS A 119 15.41 -13.90 -6.24
CA LYS A 119 14.13 -13.93 -6.93
C LYS A 119 13.98 -12.71 -7.84
N GLY A 120 13.62 -12.95 -9.10
CA GLY A 120 13.61 -11.92 -10.14
C GLY A 120 14.82 -11.94 -11.07
N ILE A 121 15.76 -12.87 -10.90
CA ILE A 121 16.75 -13.21 -11.93
C ILE A 121 16.04 -13.58 -13.24
N SER A 122 16.61 -13.16 -14.38
CA SER A 122 16.04 -13.49 -15.68
C SER A 122 16.22 -14.98 -15.98
N ILE A 123 15.26 -15.60 -16.68
CA ILE A 123 15.35 -17.03 -17.06
C ILE A 123 16.58 -17.30 -17.94
N SER A 124 16.95 -16.34 -18.79
CA SER A 124 18.17 -16.37 -19.61
C SER A 124 19.46 -16.43 -18.80
N GLU A 125 19.48 -15.92 -17.56
CA GLU A 125 20.63 -16.01 -16.65
C GLU A 125 20.53 -17.22 -15.72
N LEU A 126 19.33 -17.58 -15.28
CA LEU A 126 19.07 -18.70 -14.38
C LEU A 126 19.47 -20.06 -15.01
N VAL A 127 19.20 -20.25 -16.30
CA VAL A 127 19.43 -21.53 -16.98
C VAL A 127 20.92 -21.88 -17.08
N PRO A 128 21.82 -20.95 -17.50
CA PRO A 128 23.26 -21.17 -17.41
C PRO A 128 23.74 -21.52 -15.99
N ILE A 129 23.17 -20.90 -14.96
CA ILE A 129 23.54 -21.16 -13.55
C ILE A 129 23.13 -22.56 -13.13
N ILE A 130 21.92 -23.00 -13.50
CA ILE A 130 21.46 -24.37 -13.27
C ILE A 130 22.43 -25.36 -13.95
N GLN A 131 22.82 -25.10 -15.20
CA GLN A 131 23.78 -25.94 -15.92
C GLN A 131 25.17 -25.96 -15.28
N GLU A 132 25.66 -24.82 -14.78
CA GLU A 132 26.93 -24.73 -14.06
C GLU A 132 26.92 -25.59 -12.80
N ILE A 133 25.85 -25.50 -12.00
CA ILE A 133 25.69 -26.28 -10.77
C ILE A 133 25.59 -27.79 -11.05
N VAL A 134 24.91 -28.18 -12.13
CA VAL A 134 24.77 -29.59 -12.54
C VAL A 134 26.12 -30.21 -12.90
N ASN A 135 27.07 -29.43 -13.41
CA ASN A 135 28.43 -29.88 -13.74
C ASN A 135 29.38 -29.79 -12.52
N ASP A 136 28.86 -30.10 -11.32
CA ASP A 136 29.56 -30.01 -10.02
C ASP A 136 30.08 -28.59 -9.66
N GLY A 137 29.51 -27.56 -10.29
CA GLY A 137 29.80 -26.17 -10.00
C GLY A 137 29.10 -25.64 -8.74
N TYR A 138 29.57 -24.49 -8.26
CA TYR A 138 28.92 -23.73 -7.19
C TYR A 138 28.70 -22.29 -7.65
N TYR A 139 27.48 -21.78 -7.48
CA TYR A 139 27.14 -20.42 -7.89
C TYR A 139 26.69 -19.57 -6.69
N TRP A 140 27.63 -18.80 -6.14
CA TRP A 140 27.40 -17.87 -5.03
C TRP A 140 27.94 -16.50 -5.43
N LEU A 141 27.20 -15.77 -6.26
CA LEU A 141 27.65 -14.47 -6.75
C LEU A 141 27.37 -13.37 -5.72
N GLU A 142 28.35 -13.04 -4.88
CA GLU A 142 28.47 -11.69 -4.33
C GLU A 142 29.04 -10.81 -5.46
N LYS A 143 28.33 -9.72 -5.81
CA LYS A 143 28.75 -8.81 -6.88
C LYS A 143 30.19 -8.31 -6.65
N THR A 144 31.16 -8.87 -7.37
CA THR A 144 32.37 -8.20 -7.87
C THR A 144 33.10 -9.12 -8.86
N LYS A 145 32.89 -8.92 -10.17
CA LYS A 145 33.98 -8.73 -11.14
C LYS A 145 33.48 -8.46 -12.56
N ILE A 146 34.16 -7.48 -13.13
CA ILE A 146 34.19 -7.03 -14.52
C ILE A 146 34.68 -8.17 -15.40
N ILE A 147 33.95 -8.54 -16.45
CA ILE A 147 34.52 -9.18 -17.64
C ILE A 147 33.89 -8.59 -18.90
N ASN A 148 34.79 -8.09 -19.75
CA ASN A 148 34.57 -7.59 -21.08
C ASN A 148 34.01 -8.68 -22.01
N SER A 149 32.95 -8.38 -22.75
CA SER A 149 32.77 -8.92 -24.09
C SER A 149 32.10 -7.88 -24.98
N SER A 150 32.73 -7.71 -26.13
CA SER A 150 32.60 -6.65 -27.12
C SER A 150 31.33 -6.75 -27.96
N SER A 151 30.60 -5.64 -28.10
CA SER A 151 29.96 -5.20 -29.36
C SER A 151 29.54 -3.72 -29.25
N PRO A 152 29.57 -2.94 -30.35
CA PRO A 152 29.88 -1.52 -30.27
C PRO A 152 28.65 -0.63 -30.37
N HIS A 153 27.90 -0.38 -29.29
CA HIS A 153 26.94 0.74 -29.27
C HIS A 153 26.84 1.39 -27.88
N LEU A 154 27.42 2.59 -27.77
CA LEU A 154 27.23 3.68 -26.79
C LEU A 154 27.15 3.30 -25.28
N PRO A 155 28.27 3.35 -24.53
CA PRO A 155 28.35 2.95 -23.11
C PRO A 155 27.49 3.80 -22.16
N PHE A 156 27.24 5.07 -22.50
CA PHE A 156 26.40 5.96 -21.69
C PHE A 156 24.91 5.58 -21.73
N ALA A 157 24.42 4.92 -22.79
CA ALA A 157 23.01 4.52 -22.88
C ALA A 157 22.69 3.34 -21.94
N ARG A 158 23.60 2.36 -21.82
CA ARG A 158 23.45 1.22 -20.91
C ARG A 158 23.62 1.61 -19.45
N LEU A 159 24.60 2.46 -19.13
CA LEU A 159 24.77 3.00 -17.78
C LEU A 159 23.54 3.83 -17.37
N ARG A 160 23.05 4.70 -18.27
CA ARG A 160 21.84 5.49 -18.05
C ARG A 160 20.60 4.62 -17.84
N ASN A 161 20.39 3.58 -18.64
CA ASN A 161 19.26 2.66 -18.48
C ASN A 161 19.37 1.81 -17.20
N ASN A 162 20.56 1.36 -16.82
CA ASN A 162 20.75 0.59 -15.60
C ASN A 162 20.55 1.46 -14.34
N VAL A 163 21.05 2.70 -14.35
CA VAL A 163 20.80 3.68 -13.28
C VAL A 163 19.31 4.07 -13.25
N ARG A 164 18.65 4.19 -14.41
CA ARG A 164 17.20 4.45 -14.51
C ARG A 164 16.38 3.30 -13.93
N LEU A 165 16.64 2.06 -14.33
CA LEU A 165 15.90 0.87 -13.90
C LEU A 165 16.15 0.56 -12.41
N SER A 166 17.39 0.67 -11.95
CA SER A 166 17.73 0.51 -10.52
C SER A 166 17.15 1.65 -9.67
N GLY A 167 17.17 2.88 -10.19
CA GLY A 167 16.57 4.04 -9.54
C GLY A 167 15.05 3.92 -9.43
N ILE A 168 14.36 3.55 -10.52
CA ILE A 168 12.91 3.33 -10.54
C ILE A 168 12.51 2.17 -9.63
N SER A 169 13.26 1.07 -9.63
CA SER A 169 12.98 -0.07 -8.75
C SER A 169 13.07 0.35 -7.28
N HIS A 170 14.16 1.02 -6.88
CA HIS A 170 14.33 1.51 -5.52
C HIS A 170 13.25 2.52 -5.14
N ILE A 171 12.95 3.48 -6.03
CA ILE A 171 11.91 4.47 -5.82
C ILE A 171 10.54 3.81 -5.64
N ASN A 172 10.20 2.81 -6.46
CA ASN A 172 8.92 2.09 -6.37
C ASN A 172 8.83 1.27 -5.08
N THR A 173 9.89 0.56 -4.68
CA THR A 173 9.89 -0.20 -3.41
C THR A 173 9.67 0.71 -2.20
N THR A 174 10.39 1.84 -2.13
CA THR A 174 10.24 2.81 -1.04
C THR A 174 8.87 3.50 -1.09
N LEU A 175 8.37 3.83 -2.28
CA LEU A 175 7.03 4.40 -2.46
C LEU A 175 5.95 3.43 -1.96
N THR A 176 6.09 2.13 -2.25
CA THR A 176 5.16 1.10 -1.79
C THR A 176 5.15 1.02 -0.26
N ALA A 177 6.33 1.04 0.37
CA ALA A 177 6.47 1.02 1.83
C ALA A 177 5.89 2.29 2.50
N VAL A 178 6.20 3.48 1.98
CA VAL A 178 5.68 4.75 2.49
C VAL A 178 4.15 4.84 2.30
N THR A 179 3.64 4.33 1.18
CA THR A 179 2.20 4.29 0.90
C THR A 179 1.46 3.32 1.82
N ALA A 180 2.07 2.17 2.14
CA ALA A 180 1.53 1.24 3.12
C ALA A 180 1.49 1.84 4.53
N GLN A 181 2.52 2.62 4.91
CA GLN A 181 2.53 3.36 6.19
C GLN A 181 1.45 4.44 6.23
N LEU A 182 1.25 5.21 5.15
CA LEU A 182 0.19 6.22 5.07
C LEU A 182 -1.25 5.64 5.12
N LYS A 183 -1.42 4.34 4.88
CA LYS A 183 -2.72 3.65 5.00
C LYS A 183 -3.05 3.22 6.44
N ILE A 184 -2.11 3.37 7.38
CA ILE A 184 -2.33 3.05 8.80
C ILE A 184 -3.21 4.15 9.43
N PRO A 185 -4.41 3.83 9.96
CA PRO A 185 -5.27 4.82 10.60
C PRO A 185 -4.68 5.31 11.94
N GLY A 186 -4.80 6.62 12.23
CA GLY A 186 -4.40 7.22 13.51
C GLY A 186 -2.95 7.72 13.61
N LEU A 187 -2.28 7.95 12.48
CA LEU A 187 -0.93 8.53 12.47
C LEU A 187 -0.94 10.00 12.93
N PRO A 188 0.05 10.45 13.74
CA PRO A 188 0.21 11.86 14.07
C PRO A 188 0.33 12.74 12.82
N ILE A 189 -0.28 13.93 12.83
CA ILE A 189 -0.34 14.86 11.68
C ILE A 189 1.06 15.18 11.11
N LEU A 190 2.05 15.31 11.99
CA LEU A 190 3.44 15.59 11.59
C LEU A 190 4.08 14.41 10.85
N ASP A 191 3.89 13.19 11.36
CA ASP A 191 4.42 11.98 10.72
C ASP A 191 3.72 11.70 9.40
N GLN A 192 2.41 11.95 9.34
CA GLN A 192 1.64 11.87 8.10
C GLN A 192 2.14 12.90 7.07
N ALA A 193 2.46 14.13 7.49
CA ALA A 193 3.02 15.16 6.62
C ALA A 193 4.44 14.83 6.15
N ILE A 194 5.29 14.26 7.03
CA ILE A 194 6.65 13.81 6.68
C ILE A 194 6.59 12.65 5.69
N LEU A 195 5.75 11.65 5.94
CA LEU A 195 5.57 10.50 5.04
C LEU A 195 4.95 10.92 3.70
N ALA A 196 4.00 11.87 3.71
CA ALA A 196 3.46 12.47 2.49
C ALA A 196 4.55 13.27 1.73
N GLY A 197 5.43 13.98 2.44
CA GLY A 197 6.63 14.63 1.88
C GLY A 197 7.58 13.64 1.20
N HIS A 198 7.96 12.58 1.91
CA HIS A 198 8.84 11.54 1.38
C HIS A 198 8.20 10.85 0.15
N ARG A 199 6.89 10.61 0.18
CA ARG A 199 6.16 10.09 -0.98
C ARG A 199 6.25 11.04 -2.19
N ARG A 200 6.07 12.35 -1.99
CA ARG A 200 6.20 13.37 -3.05
C ARG A 200 7.60 13.38 -3.64
N GLU A 201 8.63 13.35 -2.80
CA GLU A 201 10.03 13.30 -3.23
C GLU A 201 10.32 12.07 -4.08
N LEU A 202 9.81 10.90 -3.68
CA LEU A 202 9.96 9.65 -4.42
C LEU A 202 9.22 9.70 -5.77
N LEU A 203 8.01 10.25 -5.81
CA LEU A 203 7.25 10.42 -7.05
C LEU A 203 7.92 11.43 -8.01
N ALA A 204 8.43 12.53 -7.48
CA ALA A 204 9.19 13.53 -8.24
C ALA A 204 10.51 12.94 -8.76
N ALA A 205 11.22 12.17 -7.94
CA ALA A 205 12.40 11.42 -8.34
C ALA A 205 12.07 10.40 -9.44
N ARG A 206 10.93 9.69 -9.34
CA ARG A 206 10.46 8.75 -10.37
C ARG A 206 10.22 9.46 -11.69
N TRP A 207 9.54 10.60 -11.63
CA TRP A 207 9.23 11.42 -12.80
C TRP A 207 10.50 11.99 -13.43
N LEU A 208 11.43 12.53 -12.64
CA LEU A 208 12.73 13.03 -13.10
C LEU A 208 13.55 11.93 -13.78
N VAL A 209 13.63 10.75 -13.17
CA VAL A 209 14.34 9.58 -13.71
C VAL A 209 13.68 9.12 -15.02
N ASN A 210 12.36 9.16 -15.12
CA ASN A 210 11.63 8.85 -16.35
C ASN A 210 11.75 9.94 -17.44
N ASN A 211 11.95 11.21 -17.08
CA ASN A 211 11.91 12.30 -18.05
C ASN A 211 13.30 12.80 -18.50
N LEU A 212 14.31 12.74 -17.62
CA LEU A 212 15.69 13.17 -17.92
C LEU A 212 16.60 12.05 -18.43
N LEU A 213 16.33 10.79 -18.06
CA LEU A 213 17.18 9.65 -18.44
C LEU A 213 16.62 8.85 -19.63
N SER A 214 15.54 9.31 -20.26
CA SER A 214 14.93 8.68 -21.45
C SER A 214 15.56 9.20 -22.75
N ALA A 215 15.72 8.33 -23.77
CA ALA A 215 16.31 8.71 -25.06
C ALA A 215 15.31 9.52 -25.94
N PRO A 216 15.78 10.43 -26.81
CA PRO A 216 14.91 11.16 -27.74
C PRO A 216 14.12 10.26 -28.71
N GLN A 217 14.57 9.03 -28.97
CA GLN A 217 13.92 8.08 -29.90
C GLN A 217 12.75 7.29 -29.29
N GLU A 218 12.45 7.41 -27.99
CA GLU A 218 11.30 6.74 -27.35
C GLU A 218 10.10 7.70 -27.11
N ARG A 219 10.17 8.95 -27.58
CA ARG A 219 9.02 9.86 -27.61
C ARG A 219 8.32 9.79 -28.97
N GLN A 220 7.64 8.68 -29.26
CA GLN A 220 6.62 8.66 -30.33
C GLN A 220 5.34 7.96 -29.84
N PRO A 221 4.15 8.49 -30.18
CA PRO A 221 2.87 7.93 -29.77
C PRO A 221 2.59 6.59 -30.47
N ILE A 222 1.88 5.71 -29.76
CA ILE A 222 1.39 4.41 -30.21
C ILE A 222 0.67 4.56 -31.57
N GLN A 223 1.24 3.99 -32.63
CA GLN A 223 0.58 3.82 -33.92
C GLN A 223 -0.22 2.51 -33.94
N ALA A 224 -1.45 2.58 -34.46
CA ALA A 224 -2.38 1.46 -34.58
C ALA A 224 -1.82 0.32 -35.47
N PRO A 225 -2.16 -0.95 -35.19
CA PRO A 225 -1.65 -2.07 -35.98
C PRO A 225 -2.29 -2.11 -37.38
N GLN A 226 -1.44 -2.12 -38.41
CA GLN A 226 -1.86 -2.48 -39.77
C GLN A 226 -1.87 -4.01 -39.95
N PRO A 227 -2.78 -4.56 -40.78
CA PRO A 227 -2.92 -6.00 -40.98
C PRO A 227 -1.84 -6.57 -41.90
N SER A 228 -1.18 -7.64 -41.47
CA SER A 228 -0.27 -8.45 -42.29
C SER A 228 -1.07 -9.36 -43.25
N PRO A 229 -0.58 -9.65 -44.47
CA PRO A 229 -1.28 -10.50 -45.43
C PRO A 229 -1.19 -11.98 -45.06
N ILE A 230 -2.31 -12.69 -45.24
CA ILE A 230 -2.43 -14.16 -45.10
C ILE A 230 -1.88 -14.84 -46.37
N PRO A 231 -1.03 -15.88 -46.27
CA PRO A 231 -0.80 -16.79 -47.39
C PRO A 231 -1.89 -17.87 -47.44
N PHE A 232 -2.55 -18.02 -48.59
CA PHE A 232 -3.55 -19.05 -48.87
C PHE A 232 -2.95 -20.46 -49.04
N LEU A 233 -3.54 -21.40 -48.29
CA LEU A 233 -3.80 -22.85 -48.52
C LEU A 233 -3.20 -23.58 -49.74
N SER A 234 -2.68 -24.81 -49.51
CA SER A 234 -3.46 -26.04 -49.78
C SER A 234 -2.75 -27.38 -49.49
N SER A 235 -3.62 -28.38 -49.29
CA SER A 235 -3.46 -29.85 -49.18
C SER A 235 -3.30 -30.42 -47.76
N ALA A 236 -3.89 -31.54 -47.36
CA ALA A 236 -5.15 -32.25 -47.67
C ALA A 236 -5.16 -33.49 -46.73
N ILE A 237 -6.29 -33.74 -46.02
CA ILE A 237 -6.76 -35.05 -45.49
C ILE A 237 -5.87 -35.66 -44.36
N SER A 238 -6.28 -35.80 -43.10
CA SER A 238 -7.29 -36.74 -42.58
C SER A 238 -7.61 -36.45 -41.10
N LYS A 239 -8.87 -36.61 -40.66
CA LYS A 239 -9.33 -36.76 -39.25
C LYS A 239 -9.36 -38.27 -38.90
N PRO A 240 -9.37 -38.75 -37.63
CA PRO A 240 -10.16 -38.18 -36.53
C PRO A 240 -9.61 -38.29 -35.08
N GLU A 241 -10.38 -37.68 -34.17
CA GLU A 241 -10.51 -37.95 -32.73
C GLU A 241 -9.38 -37.53 -31.78
N SER A 242 -9.60 -36.36 -31.15
CA SER A 242 -9.04 -36.05 -29.84
C SER A 242 -10.16 -35.43 -29.00
N GLN A 243 -10.48 -36.11 -27.91
CA GLN A 243 -11.38 -35.65 -26.86
C GLN A 243 -10.93 -34.27 -26.38
N GLN A 244 -11.89 -33.35 -26.32
CA GLN A 244 -11.71 -32.03 -25.75
C GLN A 244 -11.33 -32.14 -24.27
N MET A 245 -10.08 -31.82 -23.92
CA MET A 245 -9.83 -31.19 -22.62
C MET A 245 -10.05 -29.70 -22.80
N GLN A 246 -11.21 -29.26 -22.32
CA GLN A 246 -11.52 -27.85 -22.14
C GLN A 246 -10.48 -27.25 -21.19
N THR A 247 -9.60 -26.40 -21.71
CA THR A 247 -8.91 -25.40 -20.91
C THR A 247 -9.98 -24.56 -20.21
N PHE A 248 -10.16 -24.75 -18.91
CA PHE A 248 -10.91 -23.86 -18.04
C PHE A 248 -10.21 -22.51 -18.01
N VAL A 249 -10.53 -21.66 -18.98
CA VAL A 249 -10.47 -20.21 -18.81
C VAL A 249 -11.57 -19.90 -17.78
N PRO A 250 -11.27 -19.30 -16.61
CA PRO A 250 -12.34 -18.82 -15.75
C PRO A 250 -13.23 -17.92 -16.61
N PRO A 251 -14.56 -18.11 -16.61
CA PRO A 251 -15.42 -17.27 -17.44
C PRO A 251 -15.12 -15.82 -17.07
N LEU A 252 -14.93 -14.95 -18.07
CA LEU A 252 -14.96 -13.50 -17.87
C LEU A 252 -16.14 -13.23 -16.95
N LEU A 253 -15.87 -12.79 -15.71
CA LEU A 253 -16.94 -12.36 -14.80
C LEU A 253 -17.76 -11.35 -15.60
N SER A 254 -19.03 -11.63 -15.86
CA SER A 254 -19.89 -10.62 -16.49
C SER A 254 -19.88 -9.35 -15.63
N SER A 255 -20.15 -8.18 -16.21
CA SER A 255 -20.15 -6.91 -15.43
C SER A 255 -21.09 -7.02 -14.21
N LYS A 256 -22.19 -7.75 -14.38
CA LYS A 256 -23.11 -8.13 -13.30
C LYS A 256 -22.50 -9.02 -12.21
N ALA A 257 -21.67 -10.00 -12.57
CA ALA A 257 -20.99 -10.86 -11.59
C ALA A 257 -19.90 -10.10 -10.80
N LEU A 258 -19.24 -9.15 -11.46
CA LEU A 258 -18.31 -8.23 -10.81
C LEU A 258 -19.04 -7.33 -9.81
N GLN A 259 -20.14 -6.69 -10.25
CA GLN A 259 -20.99 -5.84 -9.41
C GLN A 259 -21.53 -6.60 -8.20
N SER A 260 -22.04 -7.82 -8.39
CA SER A 260 -22.59 -8.62 -7.30
C SER A 260 -21.54 -8.96 -6.24
N THR A 261 -20.32 -9.30 -6.67
CA THR A 261 -19.20 -9.61 -5.75
C THR A 261 -18.80 -8.40 -4.93
N LEU A 262 -18.65 -7.22 -5.57
CA LEU A 262 -18.31 -5.98 -4.87
C LEU A 262 -19.42 -5.52 -3.93
N PHE A 263 -20.68 -5.63 -4.35
CA PHE A 263 -21.82 -5.21 -3.53
C PHE A 263 -22.01 -6.17 -2.35
N ALA A 264 -21.83 -7.47 -2.52
CA ALA A 264 -21.86 -8.42 -1.41
C ALA A 264 -20.76 -8.12 -0.37
N SER A 265 -19.54 -7.80 -0.82
CA SER A 265 -18.45 -7.36 0.06
C SER A 265 -18.82 -6.08 0.83
N CYS A 266 -19.37 -5.08 0.13
CA CYS A 266 -19.81 -3.83 0.74
C CYS A 266 -20.94 -4.06 1.77
N ILE A 267 -21.93 -4.89 1.43
CA ILE A 267 -23.03 -5.29 2.32
C ILE A 267 -22.49 -5.94 3.59
N HIS A 268 -21.49 -6.81 3.48
CA HIS A 268 -20.83 -7.43 4.62
C HIS A 268 -20.12 -6.40 5.50
N LYS A 269 -19.39 -5.44 4.90
CA LYS A 269 -18.72 -4.38 5.67
C LYS A 269 -19.70 -3.41 6.34
N LEU A 270 -20.85 -3.15 5.72
CA LEU A 270 -21.94 -2.38 6.33
C LEU A 270 -22.51 -3.06 7.58
N GLN A 271 -22.19 -4.34 7.83
CA GLN A 271 -22.55 -5.02 9.07
C GLN A 271 -21.67 -4.61 10.27
N PHE A 272 -20.48 -4.06 10.03
CA PHE A 272 -19.58 -3.58 11.09
C PHE A 272 -20.11 -2.34 11.79
N SER A 273 -19.41 -1.88 12.83
CA SER A 273 -19.75 -0.60 13.45
C SER A 273 -19.63 0.54 12.43
N LEU A 274 -20.60 1.44 12.42
CA LEU A 274 -20.59 2.66 11.60
C LEU A 274 -20.26 3.91 12.41
N GLN A 275 -19.63 3.75 13.58
CA GLN A 275 -19.12 4.87 14.34
C GLN A 275 -18.00 5.56 13.56
N ASN A 276 -18.05 6.89 13.45
CA ASN A 276 -16.97 7.65 12.85
C ASN A 276 -15.76 7.68 13.79
N ILE A 277 -14.64 7.09 13.35
CA ILE A 277 -13.37 7.07 14.09
C ILE A 277 -12.34 8.03 13.48
N THR A 278 -12.78 8.92 12.61
CA THR A 278 -11.94 9.95 11.99
C THR A 278 -12.03 11.25 12.78
N ASP A 279 -11.05 12.13 12.58
CA ASP A 279 -11.05 13.47 13.16
C ASP A 279 -11.97 14.46 12.40
N THR A 280 -12.72 13.98 11.39
CA THR A 280 -13.60 14.81 10.56
C THR A 280 -15.05 14.47 10.85
N PRO A 281 -15.90 15.42 11.29
CA PRO A 281 -17.31 15.15 11.52
C PRO A 281 -18.03 14.82 10.20
N LEU A 282 -18.85 13.78 10.20
CA LEU A 282 -19.67 13.41 9.04
C LEU A 282 -21.11 13.82 9.29
N GLU A 283 -21.82 14.28 8.27
CA GLU A 283 -23.21 14.74 8.40
C GLU A 283 -24.10 13.60 8.88
N ILE A 284 -23.82 12.37 8.43
CA ILE A 284 -24.51 11.16 8.89
C ILE A 284 -24.31 10.88 10.38
N ASP A 285 -23.29 11.45 11.05
CA ASP A 285 -22.99 11.16 12.45
C ASP A 285 -24.12 11.49 13.42
N ILE A 286 -24.99 12.44 13.03
CA ILE A 286 -26.19 12.82 13.80
C ILE A 286 -27.18 11.66 13.96
N PHE A 287 -27.19 10.73 12.99
CA PHE A 287 -28.13 9.62 12.99
C PHE A 287 -27.74 8.50 13.95
N ARG A 288 -28.75 7.82 14.46
CA ARG A 288 -28.55 6.51 15.10
C ARG A 288 -28.03 5.48 14.11
N GLU A 289 -27.32 4.48 14.62
CA GLU A 289 -26.57 3.54 13.79
C GLU A 289 -27.44 2.70 12.83
N ASP A 290 -28.64 2.31 13.24
CA ASP A 290 -29.63 1.64 12.38
C ASP A 290 -30.04 2.53 11.20
N LYS A 291 -30.26 3.83 11.43
CA LYS A 291 -30.64 4.78 10.38
C LYS A 291 -29.49 5.13 9.44
N LYS A 292 -28.26 5.22 9.95
CA LYS A 292 -27.06 5.32 9.11
C LYS A 292 -26.98 4.15 8.14
N ARG A 293 -27.18 2.94 8.66
CA ARG A 293 -27.10 1.70 7.90
C ARG A 293 -28.20 1.57 6.86
N GLU A 294 -29.43 1.89 7.24
CA GLU A 294 -30.58 1.96 6.33
C GLU A 294 -30.30 2.88 5.14
N LEU A 295 -29.81 4.10 5.41
CA LEU A 295 -29.44 5.06 4.36
C LEU A 295 -28.35 4.52 3.44
N LEU A 296 -27.27 3.96 4.00
CA LEU A 296 -26.16 3.42 3.20
C LEU A 296 -26.58 2.22 2.34
N TYR A 297 -27.43 1.33 2.86
CA TYR A 297 -28.00 0.23 2.07
C TYR A 297 -28.88 0.74 0.93
N LEU A 298 -29.72 1.74 1.21
CA LEU A 298 -30.57 2.36 0.21
C LEU A 298 -29.74 2.99 -0.90
N ILE A 299 -28.67 3.73 -0.57
CA ILE A 299 -27.79 4.33 -1.57
C ILE A 299 -27.09 3.24 -2.41
N LEU A 300 -26.61 2.15 -1.80
CA LEU A 300 -26.01 1.04 -2.53
C LEU A 300 -27.00 0.41 -3.52
N GLN A 301 -28.26 0.24 -3.11
CA GLN A 301 -29.33 -0.21 -4.00
C GLN A 301 -29.56 0.76 -5.16
N LYS A 302 -29.56 2.07 -4.90
CA LYS A 302 -29.69 3.10 -5.94
C LYS A 302 -28.51 3.12 -6.91
N VAL A 303 -27.28 2.91 -6.43
CA VAL A 303 -26.10 2.73 -7.29
C VAL A 303 -26.30 1.52 -8.22
N SER A 304 -26.77 0.39 -7.69
CA SER A 304 -27.08 -0.80 -8.50
C SER A 304 -28.10 -0.50 -9.60
N GLN A 305 -29.22 0.14 -9.24
CA GLN A 305 -30.27 0.51 -10.20
C GLN A 305 -29.73 1.45 -11.29
N GLN A 306 -28.93 2.44 -10.89
CA GLN A 306 -28.33 3.38 -11.83
C GLN A 306 -27.37 2.68 -12.80
N LEU A 307 -26.58 1.70 -12.35
CA LEU A 307 -25.71 0.91 -13.23
C LEU A 307 -26.52 0.05 -14.22
N ASP A 308 -27.63 -0.54 -13.78
CA ASP A 308 -28.52 -1.31 -14.66
C ASP A 308 -29.16 -0.42 -15.74
N GLU A 309 -29.61 0.78 -15.38
CA GLU A 309 -30.12 1.78 -16.33
C GLU A 309 -29.06 2.19 -17.36
N LEU A 310 -27.83 2.48 -16.89
CA LEU A 310 -26.72 2.86 -17.76
C LEU A 310 -26.35 1.72 -18.73
N ASN A 311 -26.33 0.47 -18.26
CA ASN A 311 -26.11 -0.71 -19.11
C ASN A 311 -27.17 -0.84 -20.22
N ASN A 312 -28.44 -0.56 -19.91
CA ASN A 312 -29.55 -0.65 -20.88
C ASN A 312 -29.54 0.50 -21.91
N SER A 313 -29.00 1.66 -21.53
CA SER A 313 -29.01 2.88 -22.34
C SER A 313 -27.94 2.95 -23.46
N GLN A 314 -27.09 1.93 -23.61
CA GLN A 314 -26.00 1.86 -24.61
C GLN A 314 -25.06 3.09 -24.64
N ILE A 315 -24.83 3.72 -23.49
CA ILE A 315 -23.91 4.86 -23.37
C ILE A 315 -22.48 4.43 -23.72
N LYS A 316 -21.77 5.27 -24.48
CA LYS A 316 -20.36 5.05 -24.80
C LYS A 316 -19.48 5.67 -23.70
N ILE A 317 -18.36 5.01 -23.37
CA ILE A 317 -17.36 5.43 -22.37
C ILE A 317 -16.98 6.93 -22.51
N LYS A 318 -16.86 7.43 -23.74
CA LYS A 318 -16.44 8.83 -24.02
C LYS A 318 -17.44 9.90 -23.56
N GLN A 319 -18.71 9.56 -23.35
CA GLN A 319 -19.74 10.49 -22.92
C GLN A 319 -19.88 10.54 -21.38
N PHE A 320 -19.19 9.65 -20.67
CA PHE A 320 -19.33 9.52 -19.22
C PHE A 320 -18.86 10.75 -18.42
N PRO A 321 -17.73 11.41 -18.74
CA PRO A 321 -17.27 12.58 -17.97
C PRO A 321 -18.30 13.71 -17.94
N ASP A 322 -18.99 13.95 -19.07
CA ASP A 322 -20.04 14.98 -19.17
C ASP A 322 -21.31 14.62 -18.37
N LEU A 323 -21.52 13.33 -18.10
CA LEU A 323 -22.68 12.80 -17.39
C LEU A 323 -22.43 12.58 -15.89
N LYS A 324 -21.17 12.57 -15.43
CA LYS A 324 -20.78 12.29 -14.03
C LYS A 324 -21.62 13.06 -13.03
N ASN A 325 -21.64 14.39 -13.13
CA ASN A 325 -22.32 15.24 -12.14
C ASN A 325 -23.84 15.02 -12.18
N LYS A 326 -24.41 14.79 -13.37
CA LYS A 326 -25.82 14.48 -13.53
C LYS A 326 -26.18 13.13 -12.88
N ILE A 327 -25.33 12.11 -13.05
CA ILE A 327 -25.51 10.80 -12.42
C ILE A 327 -25.47 10.93 -10.90
N LEU A 328 -24.48 11.64 -10.34
CA LEU A 328 -24.37 11.85 -8.90
C LEU A 328 -25.56 12.63 -8.33
N ASN A 329 -26.03 13.65 -9.04
CA ASN A 329 -27.19 14.43 -8.64
C ASN A 329 -28.47 13.58 -8.67
N ASN A 330 -28.71 12.82 -9.74
CA ASN A 330 -29.83 11.88 -9.82
C ASN A 330 -29.80 10.84 -8.71
N LEU A 331 -28.63 10.26 -8.43
CA LEU A 331 -28.42 9.29 -7.35
C LEU A 331 -28.78 9.90 -6.00
N TRP A 332 -28.30 11.10 -5.71
CA TRP A 332 -28.59 11.84 -4.49
C TRP A 332 -30.09 12.17 -4.36
N GLN A 333 -30.73 12.72 -5.41
CA GLN A 333 -32.17 13.04 -5.40
C GLN A 333 -33.04 11.79 -5.16
N SER A 334 -32.70 10.68 -5.80
CA SER A 334 -33.37 9.39 -5.63
C SER A 334 -33.20 8.86 -4.20
N ALA A 335 -32.00 9.02 -3.62
CA ALA A 335 -31.74 8.64 -2.24
C ALA A 335 -32.53 9.50 -1.22
N VAL A 336 -32.58 10.82 -1.41
CA VAL A 336 -33.39 11.73 -0.58
C VAL A 336 -34.87 11.33 -0.64
N THR A 337 -35.39 11.08 -1.84
CA THR A 337 -36.81 10.77 -2.08
C THR A 337 -37.24 9.50 -1.36
N ASP A 338 -36.45 8.43 -1.48
CA ASP A 338 -36.81 7.13 -0.90
C ASP A 338 -36.54 7.08 0.60
N PHE A 339 -35.46 7.72 1.09
CA PHE A 339 -35.09 7.67 2.50
C PHE A 339 -36.07 8.45 3.40
N TYR A 340 -36.48 9.65 2.99
CA TYR A 340 -37.44 10.44 3.77
C TYR A 340 -38.91 10.12 3.43
N GLY A 341 -39.14 9.38 2.34
CA GLY A 341 -40.45 9.01 1.85
C GLY A 341 -41.08 10.10 0.98
N LYS A 342 -41.41 9.75 -0.27
CA LYS A 342 -41.88 10.67 -1.32
C LYS A 342 -42.99 11.63 -0.89
N TYR A 343 -43.96 11.17 -0.11
CA TYR A 343 -45.12 11.96 0.32
C TYR A 343 -45.13 12.28 1.82
N SER A 344 -43.98 12.14 2.47
CA SER A 344 -43.86 12.37 3.91
C SER A 344 -44.00 13.87 4.21
N GLN A 345 -44.86 14.18 5.18
CA GLN A 345 -45.10 15.54 5.63
C GLN A 345 -44.67 15.69 7.08
N ILE A 346 -44.03 16.81 7.38
CA ILE A 346 -43.65 17.19 8.74
C ILE A 346 -44.29 18.51 9.10
N ARG A 347 -44.70 18.64 10.37
CA ARG A 347 -45.23 19.89 10.90
C ARG A 347 -44.10 20.73 11.45
N VAL A 348 -43.91 21.92 10.90
CA VAL A 348 -42.95 22.93 11.38
C VAL A 348 -43.74 24.17 11.77
N GLY A 349 -43.89 24.38 13.08
CA GLY A 349 -44.82 25.37 13.63
C GLY A 349 -46.27 25.07 13.23
N ASP A 350 -46.89 26.01 12.51
CA ASP A 350 -48.27 25.89 12.01
C ASP A 350 -48.37 25.43 10.55
N THR A 351 -47.23 25.15 9.91
CA THR A 351 -47.18 24.74 8.51
C THR A 351 -46.81 23.28 8.36
N ASN A 352 -47.48 22.58 7.43
CA ASN A 352 -47.08 21.25 7.00
C ASN A 352 -46.22 21.38 5.75
N ILE A 353 -45.03 20.79 5.80
CA ILE A 353 -44.04 20.85 4.73
C ILE A 353 -43.84 19.44 4.19
N GLU A 354 -43.89 19.28 2.87
CA GLU A 354 -43.45 18.06 2.19
C GLU A 354 -41.93 17.97 2.25
N ILE A 355 -41.41 17.02 3.02
CA ILE A 355 -39.99 16.98 3.40
C ILE A 355 -39.07 16.86 2.18
N VAL A 356 -39.40 15.99 1.22
CA VAL A 356 -38.56 15.71 0.06
C VAL A 356 -38.44 16.94 -0.83
N SER A 357 -39.58 17.49 -1.28
CA SER A 357 -39.61 18.71 -2.11
C SER A 357 -38.88 19.87 -1.43
N PHE A 358 -39.06 20.04 -0.13
CA PHE A 358 -38.37 21.08 0.63
C PHE A 358 -36.85 20.87 0.69
N LEU A 359 -36.37 19.66 0.99
CA LEU A 359 -34.94 19.36 1.05
C LEU A 359 -34.26 19.52 -0.31
N LEU A 360 -34.89 19.04 -1.39
CA LEU A 360 -34.35 19.16 -2.75
C LEU A 360 -34.26 20.63 -3.20
N ASN A 361 -35.28 21.45 -2.90
CA ASN A 361 -35.28 22.87 -3.23
C ASN A 361 -34.27 23.69 -2.40
N ASN A 362 -33.89 23.19 -1.21
CA ASN A 362 -32.97 23.85 -0.30
C ASN A 362 -31.61 23.15 -0.20
N ALA A 363 -31.19 22.41 -1.23
CA ALA A 363 -29.91 21.72 -1.26
C ALA A 363 -28.76 22.59 -1.81
N ALA A 364 -28.87 23.91 -1.67
CA ALA A 364 -27.82 24.84 -2.09
C ALA A 364 -26.51 24.47 -1.38
N GLY A 365 -25.47 24.16 -2.18
CA GLY A 365 -24.17 23.75 -1.68
C GLY A 365 -23.93 22.23 -1.63
N VAL A 366 -24.94 21.36 -1.68
CA VAL A 366 -24.70 19.90 -1.70
C VAL A 366 -23.90 19.50 -2.94
N GLU A 367 -24.29 20.03 -4.09
CA GLU A 367 -23.60 19.75 -5.35
C GLU A 367 -22.15 20.24 -5.32
N THR A 368 -21.91 21.47 -4.88
CA THR A 368 -20.58 22.10 -4.92
C THR A 368 -19.65 21.63 -3.80
N GLU A 369 -20.18 21.41 -2.59
CA GLU A 369 -19.38 21.08 -1.41
C GLU A 369 -19.21 19.58 -1.18
N ILE A 370 -20.09 18.74 -1.74
CA ILE A 370 -20.07 17.29 -1.53
C ILE A 370 -19.97 16.55 -2.86
N LEU A 371 -21.00 16.61 -3.72
CA LEU A 371 -21.13 15.71 -4.88
C LEU A 371 -20.00 15.89 -5.90
N ASN A 372 -19.73 17.14 -6.31
CA ASN A 372 -18.72 17.43 -7.33
C ASN A 372 -17.29 17.14 -6.84
N LYS A 373 -17.08 17.12 -5.51
CA LYS A 373 -15.80 16.81 -4.89
C LYS A 373 -15.56 15.31 -4.71
N ILE A 374 -16.52 14.43 -5.03
CA ILE A 374 -16.32 12.99 -4.94
C ILE A 374 -15.31 12.55 -6.01
N PRO A 375 -14.14 12.03 -5.62
CA PRO A 375 -13.09 11.64 -6.54
C PRO A 375 -13.35 10.22 -7.10
N LEU A 376 -12.67 9.89 -8.19
CA LEU A 376 -12.59 8.54 -8.76
C LEU A 376 -13.92 7.89 -9.22
N VAL A 377 -14.98 8.68 -9.37
CA VAL A 377 -16.31 8.19 -9.80
C VAL A 377 -16.26 7.67 -11.25
N GLU A 378 -15.49 8.32 -12.12
CA GLU A 378 -15.38 7.93 -13.53
C GLU A 378 -14.68 6.58 -13.67
N GLU A 379 -13.62 6.38 -12.91
CA GLU A 379 -12.84 5.15 -12.83
C GLU A 379 -13.70 4.01 -12.27
N LEU A 380 -14.45 4.26 -11.19
CA LEU A 380 -15.34 3.26 -10.60
C LEU A 380 -16.45 2.84 -11.56
N PHE A 381 -17.18 3.79 -12.14
CA PHE A 381 -18.29 3.45 -13.04
C PHE A 381 -17.79 2.80 -14.33
N SER A 382 -16.63 3.24 -14.85
CA SER A 382 -16.05 2.63 -16.04
C SER A 382 -15.66 1.17 -15.80
N TYR A 383 -15.07 0.90 -14.64
CA TYR A 383 -14.74 -0.44 -14.18
C TYR A 383 -16.00 -1.33 -14.01
N LEU A 384 -17.05 -0.81 -13.37
CA LEU A 384 -18.27 -1.57 -13.08
C LEU A 384 -19.15 -1.84 -14.31
N LEU A 385 -19.18 -0.91 -15.27
CA LEU A 385 -20.01 -1.03 -16.47
C LEU A 385 -19.31 -1.81 -17.58
N TRP A 386 -18.05 -1.47 -17.86
CA TRP A 386 -17.33 -1.96 -19.05
C TRP A 386 -16.13 -2.84 -18.74
N GLN A 387 -15.83 -3.11 -17.46
CA GLN A 387 -14.66 -3.90 -17.05
C GLN A 387 -13.36 -3.36 -17.64
N THR A 388 -13.22 -2.03 -17.68
CA THR A 388 -11.95 -1.40 -18.03
C THR A 388 -10.94 -1.62 -16.91
N ASP A 389 -9.66 -1.59 -17.22
CA ASP A 389 -8.63 -1.55 -16.17
C ASP A 389 -8.85 -0.34 -15.26
N LEU A 390 -8.70 -0.55 -13.95
CA LEU A 390 -8.90 0.49 -12.95
C LEU A 390 -7.59 1.26 -12.77
N TYR A 391 -7.59 2.56 -13.05
CA TYR A 391 -6.41 3.40 -12.92
C TYR A 391 -6.46 4.21 -11.63
N VAL A 392 -5.67 3.81 -10.62
CA VAL A 392 -5.62 4.44 -9.29
C VAL A 392 -4.17 4.47 -8.80
N ASP A 393 -3.76 5.52 -8.09
CA ASP A 393 -2.38 5.65 -7.57
C ASP A 393 -1.31 5.53 -8.66
N ASN A 394 -1.60 6.09 -9.85
CA ASN A 394 -0.74 6.01 -11.04
C ASN A 394 -0.35 4.55 -11.40
N THR A 395 -1.25 3.61 -11.11
CA THR A 395 -1.10 2.17 -11.35
C THR A 395 -2.36 1.67 -12.06
N SER A 396 -2.19 0.88 -13.11
CA SER A 396 -3.30 0.22 -13.81
C SER A 396 -3.53 -1.16 -13.21
N TYR A 397 -4.71 -1.39 -12.65
CA TYR A 397 -5.11 -2.68 -12.12
C TYR A 397 -5.99 -3.41 -13.13
N THR A 398 -5.59 -4.62 -13.51
CA THR A 398 -6.31 -5.41 -14.51
C THR A 398 -7.74 -5.70 -14.08
N ALA A 399 -8.68 -5.56 -15.01
CA ALA A 399 -10.09 -5.86 -14.78
C ALA A 399 -10.32 -7.26 -14.20
N GLY A 400 -11.19 -7.37 -13.19
CA GLY A 400 -11.51 -8.62 -12.50
C GLY A 400 -10.43 -9.16 -11.55
N SER A 401 -9.25 -8.53 -11.45
CA SER A 401 -8.23 -8.92 -10.47
C SER A 401 -8.63 -8.57 -9.02
N GLU A 402 -8.13 -9.33 -8.04
CA GLU A 402 -8.39 -9.06 -6.62
C GLU A 402 -7.92 -7.67 -6.17
N PRO A 403 -6.72 -7.17 -6.58
CA PRO A 403 -6.31 -5.81 -6.29
C PRO A 403 -7.23 -4.74 -6.88
N ALA A 404 -7.73 -4.95 -8.11
CA ALA A 404 -8.70 -4.04 -8.73
C ALA A 404 -10.02 -4.01 -7.95
N ASN A 405 -10.53 -5.18 -7.54
CA ASN A 405 -11.74 -5.29 -6.71
C ASN A 405 -11.57 -4.58 -5.37
N SER A 406 -10.40 -4.72 -4.73
CA SER A 406 -10.10 -4.05 -3.46
C SER A 406 -10.11 -2.52 -3.60
N GLN A 407 -9.48 -1.99 -4.66
CA GLN A 407 -9.52 -0.54 -4.95
C GLN A 407 -10.93 -0.06 -5.33
N ALA A 408 -11.66 -0.80 -6.16
CA ALA A 408 -13.04 -0.46 -6.51
C ALA A 408 -13.96 -0.43 -5.27
N SER A 409 -13.77 -1.37 -4.34
CA SER A 409 -14.49 -1.41 -3.05
C SER A 409 -14.24 -0.13 -2.26
N ILE A 410 -12.98 0.32 -2.14
CA ILE A 410 -12.64 1.57 -1.43
C ILE A 410 -13.36 2.78 -2.05
N ILE A 411 -13.36 2.89 -3.37
CA ILE A 411 -13.97 4.03 -4.07
C ILE A 411 -15.50 3.98 -3.90
N LEU A 412 -16.09 2.79 -4.00
CA LEU A 412 -17.53 2.57 -3.77
C LEU A 412 -17.93 2.96 -2.35
N GLU A 413 -17.20 2.50 -1.33
CA GLU A 413 -17.46 2.83 0.07
C GLU A 413 -17.44 4.35 0.31
N ASN A 414 -16.43 5.04 -0.25
CA ASN A 414 -16.35 6.50 -0.17
C ASN A 414 -17.55 7.17 -0.88
N LEU A 415 -17.93 6.70 -2.07
CA LEU A 415 -19.10 7.21 -2.79
C LEU A 415 -20.37 7.09 -1.92
N LEU A 416 -20.62 5.92 -1.31
CA LEU A 416 -21.80 5.72 -0.46
C LEU A 416 -21.84 6.70 0.70
N ILE A 417 -20.71 6.85 1.42
CA ILE A 417 -20.61 7.75 2.58
C ILE A 417 -20.83 9.21 2.17
N GLN A 418 -20.25 9.64 1.05
CA GLN A 418 -20.38 11.02 0.58
C GLN A 418 -21.80 11.34 0.09
N ILE A 419 -22.45 10.42 -0.63
CA ILE A 419 -23.86 10.58 -0.99
C ILE A 419 -24.73 10.65 0.27
N ALA A 420 -24.47 9.79 1.26
CA ALA A 420 -25.21 9.79 2.52
C ALA A 420 -25.04 11.13 3.25
N ASN A 421 -23.83 11.68 3.29
CA ASN A 421 -23.59 13.02 3.82
C ASN A 421 -24.42 14.09 3.08
N GLY A 422 -24.48 14.00 1.75
CA GLY A 422 -25.32 14.88 0.92
C GLY A 422 -26.82 14.75 1.21
N VAL A 423 -27.32 13.56 1.53
CA VAL A 423 -28.74 13.34 1.91
C VAL A 423 -29.08 14.01 3.25
N VAL A 424 -28.12 14.06 4.18
CA VAL A 424 -28.33 14.59 5.53
C VAL A 424 -28.06 16.10 5.62
N GLN A 425 -27.21 16.65 4.75
CA GLN A 425 -26.79 18.05 4.82
C GLN A 425 -27.97 19.05 4.80
N PRO A 426 -28.96 18.97 3.88
CA PRO A 426 -30.07 19.93 3.87
C PRO A 426 -30.98 19.76 5.09
N LEU A 427 -31.12 18.53 5.59
CA LEU A 427 -31.87 18.25 6.82
C LEU A 427 -31.25 19.00 8.00
N LEU A 428 -29.92 18.93 8.15
CA LEU A 428 -29.19 19.61 9.22
C LEU A 428 -29.23 21.14 9.10
N ASN A 429 -29.34 21.68 7.89
CA ASN A 429 -29.39 23.13 7.70
C ASN A 429 -30.75 23.72 8.05
N PHE A 430 -31.84 23.03 7.71
CA PHE A 430 -33.17 23.62 7.74
C PHE A 430 -34.14 22.95 8.72
N LEU A 431 -33.94 21.67 9.04
CA LEU A 431 -34.92 20.86 9.79
C LEU A 431 -34.31 20.19 11.03
N ALA A 432 -33.11 20.60 11.46
CA ALA A 432 -32.39 19.95 12.55
C ALA A 432 -33.15 19.97 13.88
N ASP A 433 -33.90 21.05 14.14
CA ASP A 433 -34.61 21.23 15.41
C ASP A 433 -36.03 20.66 15.45
N VAL A 434 -36.51 20.06 14.36
CA VAL A 434 -37.86 19.51 14.29
C VAL A 434 -37.96 18.24 15.15
N GLU A 435 -38.86 18.23 16.13
CA GLU A 435 -38.98 17.15 17.12
C GLU A 435 -39.26 15.77 16.48
N THR A 436 -40.11 15.71 15.46
CA THR A 436 -40.38 14.48 14.71
C THR A 436 -39.11 13.94 14.03
N ILE A 437 -38.21 14.81 13.56
CA ILE A 437 -36.93 14.40 12.98
C ILE A 437 -35.99 13.87 14.07
N LYS A 438 -35.89 14.58 15.19
CA LYS A 438 -35.06 14.18 16.34
C LYS A 438 -35.40 12.76 16.80
N GLN A 439 -36.69 12.49 17.02
CA GLN A 439 -37.17 11.19 17.51
C GLN A 439 -36.99 10.07 16.48
N ASN A 440 -37.20 10.37 15.19
CA ASN A 440 -37.18 9.36 14.14
C ASN A 440 -35.80 9.06 13.56
N PHE A 441 -34.81 9.95 13.71
CA PHE A 441 -33.52 9.81 13.04
C PHE A 441 -32.31 9.94 13.97
N TYR A 442 -32.36 10.77 15.01
CA TYR A 442 -31.14 11.18 15.71
C TYR A 442 -30.71 10.19 16.78
N ASP A 443 -29.40 10.18 17.05
CA ASP A 443 -28.85 9.49 18.21
C ASP A 443 -29.34 10.18 19.50
N ARG A 444 -29.66 9.39 20.52
CA ARG A 444 -30.10 9.90 21.83
C ARG A 444 -29.07 10.82 22.48
N GLN A 445 -27.78 10.60 22.21
CA GLN A 445 -26.71 11.44 22.74
C GLN A 445 -26.67 12.83 22.10
N LEU A 446 -27.19 12.97 20.87
CA LEU A 446 -27.15 14.20 20.08
C LEU A 446 -28.53 14.86 19.93
N ILE A 447 -29.52 14.48 20.75
CA ILE A 447 -30.90 14.94 20.57
C ILE A 447 -31.17 16.33 21.13
N SER A 448 -30.37 16.79 22.10
CA SER A 448 -30.57 18.09 22.73
C SER A 448 -30.22 19.23 21.77
N THR A 449 -30.97 20.34 21.81
CA THR A 449 -30.70 21.52 20.96
C THR A 449 -29.25 21.99 21.06
N ARG A 450 -28.65 21.95 22.26
CA ARG A 450 -27.25 22.32 22.46
C ARG A 450 -26.28 21.41 21.70
N GLU A 451 -26.47 20.10 21.75
CA GLU A 451 -25.59 19.17 21.07
C GLU A 451 -25.78 19.22 19.54
N ILE A 452 -27.01 19.42 19.06
CA ILE A 452 -27.30 19.65 17.64
C ILE A 452 -26.57 20.91 17.15
N GLU A 453 -26.68 22.03 17.86
CA GLU A 453 -25.99 23.27 17.50
C GLU A 453 -24.46 23.11 17.55
N ARG A 454 -23.92 22.43 18.55
CA ARG A 454 -22.48 22.10 18.60
C ARG A 454 -22.07 21.27 17.38
N PHE A 455 -22.86 20.26 17.02
CA PHE A 455 -22.61 19.41 15.88
C PHE A 455 -22.64 20.19 14.55
N ARG A 456 -23.67 21.03 14.32
CA ARG A 456 -23.77 21.92 13.16
C ARG A 456 -22.61 22.91 13.06
N ASN A 457 -22.16 23.43 14.21
CA ASN A 457 -20.98 24.30 14.27
C ASN A 457 -19.69 23.54 13.90
N ASN A 458 -19.52 22.31 14.38
CA ASN A 458 -18.38 21.46 13.99
C ASN A 458 -18.38 21.14 12.49
N LEU A 459 -19.55 20.87 11.90
CA LEU A 459 -19.69 20.70 10.44
C LEU A 459 -19.37 21.99 9.67
N SER A 460 -19.84 23.13 10.16
CA SER A 460 -19.51 24.43 9.57
C SER A 460 -18.00 24.69 9.59
N TRP A 461 -17.31 24.30 10.67
CA TRP A 461 -15.85 24.34 10.75
C TRP A 461 -15.18 23.36 9.80
N LYS A 462 -15.71 22.14 9.64
CA LYS A 462 -15.23 21.20 8.61
C LYS A 462 -15.23 21.84 7.23
N TYR A 463 -16.34 22.42 6.77
CA TYR A 463 -16.39 23.01 5.41
C TYR A 463 -15.38 24.15 5.24
N ARG A 464 -15.26 25.04 6.23
CA ARG A 464 -14.28 26.13 6.21
C ARG A 464 -12.85 25.60 6.17
N LEU A 465 -12.53 24.65 7.05
CA LEU A 465 -11.20 24.06 7.11
C LEU A 465 -10.87 23.29 5.83
N ASN A 466 -11.84 22.58 5.25
CA ASN A 466 -11.64 21.90 3.98
C ASN A 466 -11.37 22.88 2.85
N ASN A 467 -12.17 23.94 2.72
CA ASN A 467 -12.04 24.89 1.63
C ASN A 467 -10.76 25.73 1.71
N TYR A 468 -10.21 25.99 2.90
CA TYR A 468 -9.04 26.87 3.06
C TYR A 468 -7.74 26.14 3.41
N VAL A 469 -7.80 24.94 3.99
CA VAL A 469 -6.63 24.25 4.56
C VAL A 469 -6.50 22.82 4.04
N ASN A 470 -7.47 21.94 4.33
CA ASN A 470 -7.28 20.50 4.10
C ASN A 470 -7.31 20.15 2.61
N GLU A 471 -8.24 20.71 1.83
CA GLU A 471 -8.33 20.42 0.39
C GLU A 471 -7.11 20.99 -0.37
N PRO A 472 -6.70 22.26 -0.15
CA PRO A 472 -5.46 22.78 -0.75
C PRO A 472 -4.23 21.97 -0.35
N GLN A 473 -4.13 21.55 0.91
CA GLN A 473 -3.07 20.67 1.37
C GLN A 473 -3.10 19.32 0.66
N ALA A 474 -4.27 18.69 0.51
CA ALA A 474 -4.42 17.42 -0.18
C ALA A 474 -4.08 17.53 -1.68
N ILE A 475 -4.45 18.64 -2.32
CA ILE A 475 -4.05 18.97 -3.70
C ILE A 475 -2.53 19.09 -3.80
N PHE A 476 -1.90 19.87 -2.92
CA PHE A 476 -0.45 20.07 -2.87
C PHE A 476 0.31 18.76 -2.57
N GLU A 477 -0.25 17.91 -1.71
CA GLU A 477 0.28 16.59 -1.38
C GLU A 477 -0.08 15.52 -2.42
N SER A 478 -0.81 15.88 -3.49
CA SER A 478 -1.25 14.98 -4.57
C SER A 478 -1.99 13.75 -4.06
N ARG A 479 -2.95 13.95 -3.16
CA ARG A 479 -3.73 12.85 -2.58
C ARG A 479 -5.22 13.17 -2.53
N TYR A 480 -6.01 12.09 -2.53
CA TYR A 480 -7.40 12.07 -2.11
C TYR A 480 -7.50 11.40 -0.75
N GLU A 481 -8.38 11.94 0.09
CA GLU A 481 -8.81 11.32 1.33
C GLU A 481 -10.13 10.61 1.09
N LEU A 482 -10.17 9.30 1.34
CA LEU A 482 -11.34 8.45 1.09
C LEU A 482 -11.84 7.86 2.41
N PHE A 483 -13.16 7.82 2.59
CA PHE A 483 -13.79 7.14 3.71
C PHE A 483 -14.06 5.66 3.37
N ILE A 484 -13.81 4.77 4.32
CA ILE A 484 -13.99 3.33 4.18
C ILE A 484 -14.72 2.74 5.39
N PHE A 485 -15.36 1.59 5.21
CA PHE A 485 -15.93 0.81 6.29
C PHE A 485 -14.86 -0.13 6.88
N ALA A 486 -14.33 0.24 8.04
CA ALA A 486 -13.40 -0.58 8.80
C ALA A 486 -14.16 -1.37 9.89
N PRO A 487 -13.58 -2.48 10.43
CA PRO A 487 -14.24 -3.28 11.46
C PRO A 487 -14.66 -2.50 12.73
N ARG A 488 -13.94 -1.40 13.04
CA ARG A 488 -14.19 -0.55 14.22
C ARG A 488 -15.06 0.68 13.94
N GLY A 489 -15.40 0.97 12.68
CA GLY A 489 -16.01 2.24 12.33
C GLY A 489 -15.72 2.71 10.91
N ILE A 490 -16.23 3.90 10.59
CA ILE A 490 -15.84 4.63 9.38
C ILE A 490 -14.45 5.20 9.59
N ALA A 491 -13.50 4.78 8.77
CA ALA A 491 -12.11 5.22 8.79
C ALA A 491 -11.80 6.07 7.55
N LYS A 492 -10.68 6.79 7.60
CA LYS A 492 -10.16 7.57 6.48
C LYS A 492 -8.83 6.99 6.03
N ILE A 493 -8.64 6.86 4.72
CA ILE A 493 -7.37 6.45 4.09
C ILE A 493 -6.97 7.46 3.02
N SER A 494 -5.67 7.50 2.70
CA SER A 494 -5.15 8.36 1.63
C SER A 494 -4.73 7.57 0.41
N THR A 495 -5.15 8.01 -0.77
CA THR A 495 -4.75 7.46 -2.06
C THR A 495 -4.10 8.56 -2.88
N TYR A 496 -2.96 8.29 -3.53
CA TYR A 496 -2.33 9.30 -4.37
C TYR A 496 -3.07 9.45 -5.69
N ALA A 497 -3.11 10.69 -6.16
CA ALA A 497 -3.58 11.04 -7.48
C ALA A 497 -2.82 12.29 -7.95
N PRO A 498 -2.41 12.36 -9.22
CA PRO A 498 -1.83 13.57 -9.77
C PRO A 498 -2.89 14.69 -9.82
N ARG A 499 -2.71 15.77 -9.05
CA ARG A 499 -3.68 16.88 -8.91
C ARG A 499 -3.14 18.24 -9.42
N ASN A 500 -2.21 18.21 -10.38
CA ASN A 500 -1.54 19.42 -10.90
C ASN A 500 -2.53 20.44 -11.49
N GLN A 501 -3.53 19.96 -12.26
CA GLN A 501 -4.54 20.83 -12.87
C GLN A 501 -5.42 21.54 -11.82
N GLU A 502 -5.61 20.93 -10.65
CA GLU A 502 -6.37 21.53 -9.56
C GLU A 502 -5.50 22.52 -8.78
N LEU A 503 -4.21 22.20 -8.60
CA LEU A 503 -3.22 23.09 -7.99
C LEU A 503 -3.09 24.40 -8.77
N GLU A 504 -3.05 24.34 -10.10
CA GLU A 504 -3.00 25.53 -10.98
C GLU A 504 -4.26 26.40 -10.90
N LYS A 505 -5.41 25.81 -10.53
CA LYS A 505 -6.69 26.52 -10.39
C LYS A 505 -6.87 27.14 -9.01
N LEU A 506 -6.01 26.82 -8.03
CA LEU A 506 -6.10 27.42 -6.70
C LEU A 506 -5.83 28.92 -6.75
N SER A 507 -6.65 29.68 -6.05
CA SER A 507 -6.53 31.13 -5.94
C SER A 507 -6.91 31.59 -4.53
N GLY A 508 -6.51 32.82 -4.15
CA GLY A 508 -6.84 33.39 -2.85
C GLY A 508 -6.21 32.65 -1.66
N ILE A 509 -6.98 32.47 -0.58
CA ILE A 509 -6.53 31.81 0.66
C ILE A 509 -6.01 30.38 0.42
N PRO A 510 -6.69 29.52 -0.39
CA PRO A 510 -6.16 28.21 -0.78
C PRO A 510 -4.73 28.23 -1.33
N LEU A 511 -4.42 29.17 -2.23
CA LEU A 511 -3.09 29.31 -2.81
C LEU A 511 -2.06 29.79 -1.78
N VAL A 512 -2.46 30.73 -0.91
CA VAL A 512 -1.59 31.16 0.20
C VAL A 512 -1.26 29.98 1.12
N MET A 513 -2.23 29.09 1.37
CA MET A 513 -1.99 27.90 2.18
C MET A 513 -0.95 26.97 1.55
N THR A 514 -1.01 26.72 0.24
CA THR A 514 -0.01 25.88 -0.43
C THR A 514 1.37 26.53 -0.44
N LEU A 515 1.44 27.85 -0.65
CA LEU A 515 2.69 28.62 -0.55
C LEU A 515 3.28 28.60 0.87
N LEU A 516 2.45 28.64 1.91
CA LEU A 516 2.90 28.51 3.30
C LEU A 516 3.50 27.13 3.58
N LEU A 517 2.90 26.07 3.03
CA LEU A 517 3.44 24.71 3.12
C LEU A 517 4.78 24.61 2.39
N GLU A 518 4.89 25.17 1.19
CA GLU A 518 6.14 25.21 0.42
C GLU A 518 7.23 26.00 1.16
N PHE A 519 6.90 27.17 1.71
CA PHE A 519 7.79 28.00 2.50
C PHE A 519 8.27 27.28 3.77
N ARG A 520 7.36 26.59 4.48
CA ARG A 520 7.69 25.77 5.63
C ARG A 520 8.67 24.67 5.25
N ASP A 521 8.40 23.93 4.18
CA ASP A 521 9.26 22.84 3.72
C ASP A 521 10.64 23.39 3.28
N ALA A 522 10.72 24.59 2.68
CA ALA A 522 11.96 25.28 2.32
C ALA A 522 12.79 25.77 3.53
N ILE A 523 12.13 26.11 4.64
CA ILE A 523 12.76 26.65 5.85
C ILE A 523 13.14 25.57 6.86
N THR A 524 12.40 24.47 6.91
CA THR A 524 12.63 23.34 7.82
C THR A 524 14.10 22.92 7.91
N PRO A 525 14.86 22.70 6.81
CA PRO A 525 16.28 22.33 6.91
C PRO A 525 17.14 23.44 7.53
N ARG A 526 16.80 24.72 7.34
CA ARG A 526 17.55 25.87 7.91
C ARG A 526 17.27 26.06 9.40
N ILE A 527 16.04 25.82 9.84
CA ILE A 527 15.71 25.86 11.27
C ILE A 527 16.37 24.68 11.99
N GLN A 528 16.33 23.48 11.42
CA GLN A 528 17.00 22.31 12.01
C GLN A 528 18.52 22.51 12.12
N SER A 529 19.16 23.18 11.15
CA SER A 529 20.59 23.49 11.24
C SER A 529 20.91 24.54 12.32
N LEU A 530 20.05 25.54 12.52
CA LEU A 530 20.20 26.51 13.61
C LEU A 530 19.95 25.90 15.00
N VAL A 531 18.95 25.01 15.13
CA VAL A 531 18.65 24.32 16.39
C VAL A 531 19.75 23.33 16.75
N SER A 532 20.29 22.58 15.79
CA SER A 532 21.44 21.70 16.03
C SER A 532 22.72 22.48 16.35
N PHE A 533 22.91 23.65 15.74
CA PHE A 533 23.99 24.57 16.12
C PHE A 533 23.83 25.12 17.55
N ALA A 534 22.63 25.57 17.94
CA ALA A 534 22.37 26.03 19.30
C ALA A 534 22.50 24.89 20.33
N GLY A 535 22.00 23.70 20.01
CA GLY A 535 22.12 22.51 20.85
C GLY A 535 23.57 22.08 21.08
N SER A 536 24.39 22.05 20.02
CA SER A 536 25.82 21.79 20.15
C SER A 536 26.56 22.89 20.92
N GLY A 537 26.16 24.16 20.76
CA GLY A 537 26.67 25.27 21.58
C GLY A 537 26.34 25.12 23.06
N ILE A 538 25.10 24.76 23.41
CA ILE A 538 24.65 24.51 24.78
C ILE A 538 25.41 23.34 25.39
N VAL A 539 25.54 22.21 24.66
CA VAL A 539 26.31 21.05 25.10
C VAL A 539 27.78 21.41 25.31
N PHE A 540 28.38 22.22 24.44
CA PHE A 540 29.76 22.70 24.60
C PHE A 540 29.92 23.56 25.85
N VAL A 541 29.02 24.49 26.12
CA VAL A 541 29.06 25.34 27.33
C VAL A 541 28.90 24.49 28.59
N LEU A 542 27.93 23.57 28.63
CA LEU A 542 27.71 22.69 29.78
C LEU A 542 28.89 21.74 30.04
N THR A 543 29.42 21.10 28.99
CA THR A 543 30.49 20.10 29.16
C THR A 543 31.87 20.73 29.35
N LYS A 544 32.23 21.74 28.55
CA LYS A 544 33.59 22.33 28.61
C LYS A 544 33.72 23.49 29.56
N ILE A 545 32.72 24.37 29.68
CA ILE A 545 32.86 25.56 30.54
C ILE A 545 32.44 25.21 31.96
N VAL A 546 31.21 24.71 32.14
CA VAL A 546 30.69 24.35 33.46
C VAL A 546 31.40 23.12 34.02
N GLY A 547 31.60 22.08 33.20
CA GLY A 547 32.33 20.87 33.59
C GLY A 547 33.78 21.13 34.02
N ARG A 548 34.52 22.02 33.33
CA ARG A 548 35.87 22.41 33.76
C ARG A 548 35.85 23.30 35.01
N GLY A 549 34.86 24.17 35.14
CA GLY A 549 34.68 24.99 36.35
C GLY A 549 34.46 24.14 37.60
N LEU A 550 33.55 23.18 37.55
CA LEU A 550 33.30 22.23 38.64
C LEU A 550 34.52 21.33 38.91
N GLY A 551 35.22 20.88 37.87
CA GLY A 551 36.44 20.08 38.02
C GLY A 551 37.60 20.82 38.70
N LEU A 552 37.73 22.13 38.46
CA LEU A 552 38.71 22.98 39.14
C LEU A 552 38.34 23.22 40.61
N ILE A 553 37.06 23.44 40.90
CA ILE A 553 36.57 23.58 42.29
C ILE A 553 36.77 22.26 43.06
N GLY A 554 36.42 21.13 42.45
CA GLY A 554 36.64 19.80 43.04
C GLY A 554 38.12 19.52 43.30
N ARG A 555 39.02 19.90 42.38
CA ARG A 555 40.48 19.82 42.61
C ARG A 555 40.95 20.75 43.73
N GLY A 556 40.42 21.97 43.82
CA GLY A 556 40.73 22.91 44.90
C GLY A 556 40.30 22.37 46.28
N ILE A 557 39.12 21.76 46.37
CA ILE A 557 38.63 21.14 47.60
C ILE A 557 39.46 19.91 47.97
N LEU A 558 39.79 19.02 47.02
CA LEU A 558 40.65 17.86 47.30
C LEU A 558 42.06 18.26 47.76
N GLN A 559 42.63 19.32 47.19
CA GLN A 559 43.92 19.85 47.64
C GLN A 559 43.83 20.53 49.02
N GLY A 560 42.69 21.13 49.37
CA GLY A 560 42.44 21.70 50.69
C GLY A 560 42.19 20.67 51.80
N VAL A 561 41.61 19.51 51.47
CA VAL A 561 41.30 18.45 52.45
C VAL A 561 42.48 17.49 52.65
N GLY A 562 43.34 17.32 51.64
CA GLY A 562 44.51 16.42 51.71
C GLY A 562 45.62 16.87 52.66
N SER A 563 45.63 18.12 53.12
CA SER A 563 46.65 18.64 54.06
C SER A 563 46.28 18.48 55.54
N VAL A 564 45.05 18.06 55.87
CA VAL A 564 44.57 18.02 57.27
C VAL A 564 44.66 16.60 57.89
N SER A 565 44.83 15.54 57.10
CA SER A 565 44.75 14.15 57.60
C SER A 565 46.09 13.47 57.93
N LEU A 566 47.23 14.17 57.80
CA LEU A 566 48.56 13.61 58.06
C LEU A 566 49.04 13.77 59.51
N THR A 567 48.32 14.47 60.37
CA THR A 567 48.76 14.76 61.75
C THR A 567 48.31 13.72 62.79
N GLU A 568 47.31 12.87 62.51
CA GLU A 568 46.77 11.92 63.50
C GLU A 568 47.40 10.51 63.47
N LYS A 569 48.13 10.14 62.42
CA LYS A 569 48.73 8.79 62.31
C LYS A 569 50.06 8.59 63.04
N GLY A 570 50.62 9.65 63.64
CA GLY A 570 51.89 9.57 64.38
C GLY A 570 51.78 9.06 65.84
N ILE A 571 50.60 9.16 66.46
CA ILE A 571 50.48 8.95 67.92
C ILE A 571 50.19 7.49 68.30
N LYS A 572 49.65 6.67 67.39
CA LYS A 572 49.25 5.28 67.68
C LYS A 572 50.36 4.22 67.58
N ARG A 573 51.59 4.60 67.20
CA ARG A 573 52.69 3.64 66.93
C ARG A 573 53.60 3.34 68.13
N ASN A 574 53.37 3.97 69.28
CA ASN A 574 54.16 3.75 70.50
C ASN A 574 53.52 2.81 71.54
N SER A 575 52.26 2.37 71.37
CA SER A 575 51.57 1.55 72.38
C SER A 575 51.65 0.03 72.17
N GLU A 576 52.16 -0.47 71.04
CA GLU A 576 52.14 -1.92 70.74
C GLU A 576 53.50 -2.63 70.83
N LYS A 577 54.58 -1.94 71.21
CA LYS A 577 55.93 -2.53 71.27
C LYS A 577 56.41 -3.01 72.64
N GLN A 578 55.56 -3.00 73.67
CA GLN A 578 55.97 -3.35 75.05
C GLN A 578 55.47 -4.70 75.58
N ASN A 579 54.76 -5.52 74.79
CA ASN A 579 54.14 -6.74 75.30
C ASN A 579 54.39 -7.98 74.42
N ASN A 580 55.67 -8.31 74.18
CA ASN A 580 56.12 -9.66 73.82
C ASN A 580 57.65 -9.75 73.87
N ASN A 581 58.20 -9.91 75.08
CA ASN A 581 59.48 -10.59 75.31
C ASN A 581 59.61 -10.95 76.80
N SER A 582 58.92 -12.01 77.22
CA SER A 582 59.32 -12.79 78.40
C SER A 582 58.72 -14.20 78.32
N LYS A 583 59.57 -15.20 78.03
CA LYS A 583 59.62 -16.56 78.61
C LYS A 583 59.97 -17.66 77.59
N PHE A 584 61.15 -18.24 77.85
CA PHE A 584 61.72 -19.54 77.48
C PHE A 584 62.13 -19.81 76.04
#